data_AF-A0A9E7KI80-F1
#
_entry.id   AF-A0A9E7KI80-F1
#
_cell.length_a   1.000
_cell.length_b   1.000
_cell.length_c   1.000
_cell.angle_alpha   90.00
_cell.angle_beta   90.00
_cell.angle_gamma   90.00
#
_symmetry.space_group_name_H-M   'P 1'
#
loop_
_entity.id
_entity.type
_entity.pdbx_description
1 polymer ?
#
loop_
_entity_poly.entity_id
_entity_poly.type
_entity_poly.pdbx_seq_one_letter_code
_entity_poly.pdbx_strand_id
1 'polypeptide(L)'
;MKSGLTGSSSHPSSGHHPKMRSKGRCGGVMGKYAAGGELKPPTTDEFTEEPQVVNGRAANRNKNRKKQGPVSTFDSYVLAAAEKDLQPWIARDDEQGQRMWKINHRIVKLIVELMRNHEGPEALIILASASDLLLRATDGMLVDGEVCTLPQLELLEVTAKAVQLVIHWGEPGLAVADGLANLLKCRLSSTVRCLSHPSAHVRALSASVLRDILHSSPTTISSGCLNVDGQRNCNSSYRWQADIEKCIQWEAQSRLATGLTLAYLCAAAKEFGCPIN
;
A
#
# COMPACT_ATOMS: atom_id res chain seq x y z
N MET A 1 -19.52 -52.25 58.53
CA MET A 1 -18.80 -50.95 58.53
C MET A 1 -18.86 -50.42 57.10
N LYS A 2 -19.79 -49.50 56.79
CA LYS A 2 -19.53 -48.07 56.49
C LYS A 2 -18.47 -47.88 55.40
N SER A 3 -18.90 -47.59 54.16
CA SER A 3 -18.92 -46.24 53.50
C SER A 3 -17.64 -46.00 52.69
N GLY A 4 -17.59 -45.47 51.47
CA GLY A 4 -18.56 -44.84 50.56
C GLY A 4 -17.75 -44.06 49.50
N LEU A 5 -18.28 -44.01 48.27
CA LEU A 5 -18.21 -42.94 47.23
C LEU A 5 -16.87 -42.17 47.04
N THR A 6 -16.32 -42.04 45.84
CA THR A 6 -16.86 -41.16 44.77
C THR A 6 -16.04 -41.33 43.49
N GLY A 7 -16.71 -41.23 42.34
CA GLY A 7 -16.08 -41.10 41.02
C GLY A 7 -15.69 -39.66 40.71
N SER A 8 -14.81 -39.49 39.72
CA SER A 8 -14.61 -38.19 39.06
C SER A 8 -14.30 -38.41 37.59
N SER A 9 -15.21 -37.90 36.78
CA SER A 9 -15.18 -37.84 35.31
C SER A 9 -14.06 -36.91 34.83
N SER A 10 -13.32 -37.35 33.82
CA SER A 10 -12.33 -36.56 33.08
C SER A 10 -13.01 -35.78 31.95
N HIS A 11 -13.11 -34.46 32.09
CA HIS A 11 -13.35 -33.53 30.99
C HIS A 11 -12.02 -32.92 30.52
N PRO A 12 -11.74 -32.85 29.20
CA PRO A 12 -10.63 -32.06 28.69
C PRO A 12 -11.02 -30.58 28.62
N SER A 13 -10.18 -29.73 29.22
CA SER A 13 -10.33 -28.28 29.24
C SER A 13 -9.96 -27.70 27.87
N SER A 14 -10.94 -27.07 27.21
CA SER A 14 -10.79 -26.31 25.98
C SER A 14 -9.98 -25.03 26.23
N GLY A 15 -8.80 -24.93 25.64
CA GLY A 15 -7.96 -23.73 25.66
C GLY A 15 -8.60 -22.58 24.86
N HIS A 16 -9.06 -21.55 25.56
CA HIS A 16 -9.44 -20.28 24.96
C HIS A 16 -8.19 -19.46 24.61
N HIS A 17 -7.89 -19.33 23.31
CA HIS A 17 -7.00 -18.29 22.81
C HIS A 17 -7.71 -16.92 22.87
N PRO A 18 -7.11 -15.87 23.48
CA PRO A 18 -7.69 -14.54 23.45
C PRO A 18 -7.45 -13.89 22.08
N LYS A 19 -8.55 -13.55 21.37
CA LYS A 19 -8.54 -12.71 20.17
C LYS A 19 -8.14 -11.27 20.55
N MET A 20 -6.93 -10.87 20.18
CA MET A 20 -6.44 -9.50 20.26
C MET A 20 -7.13 -8.64 19.21
N ARG A 21 -7.99 -7.71 19.64
CA ARG A 21 -8.66 -6.73 18.78
C ARG A 21 -7.92 -5.39 18.87
N SER A 22 -6.94 -5.16 18.00
CA SER A 22 -6.24 -3.87 17.92
C SER A 22 -7.11 -2.84 17.18
N LYS A 23 -7.80 -1.97 17.93
CA LYS A 23 -8.39 -0.74 17.39
C LYS A 23 -7.30 0.32 17.27
N GLY A 24 -6.57 0.34 16.15
CA GLY A 24 -5.79 1.49 15.71
C GLY A 24 -6.72 2.43 14.94
N ARG A 25 -7.32 3.39 15.64
CA ARG A 25 -8.20 4.40 15.02
C ARG A 25 -7.34 5.59 14.60
N CYS A 26 -6.93 5.64 13.34
CA CYS A 26 -6.40 6.87 12.75
C CYS A 26 -7.55 7.88 12.62
N GLY A 27 -7.49 8.97 13.37
CA GLY A 27 -8.36 10.12 13.21
C GLY A 27 -7.96 10.90 11.96
N GLY A 28 -8.94 11.19 11.10
CA GLY A 28 -8.79 12.01 9.90
C GLY A 28 -10.10 12.72 9.57
N VAL A 29 -10.17 13.98 10.00
CA VAL A 29 -11.04 15.10 9.58
C VAL A 29 -12.08 14.80 8.50
N MET A 30 -13.35 14.69 8.90
CA MET A 30 -14.50 14.75 7.97
C MET A 30 -15.14 16.13 8.04
N GLY A 31 -14.69 17.01 7.16
CA GLY A 31 -15.29 18.32 6.92
C GLY A 31 -16.39 18.23 5.87
N LYS A 32 -17.64 18.38 6.33
CA LYS A 32 -18.79 19.03 5.68
C LYS A 32 -18.89 18.98 4.14
N TYR A 33 -19.76 18.09 3.65
CA TYR A 33 -20.73 18.44 2.61
C TYR A 33 -22.06 17.76 2.94
N ALA A 34 -23.02 18.55 3.40
CA ALA A 34 -24.42 18.20 3.46
C ALA A 34 -25.15 19.15 2.52
N ALA A 35 -25.69 18.62 1.41
CA ALA A 35 -26.83 19.17 0.69
C ALA A 35 -27.31 18.08 -0.29
N GLY A 36 -28.59 17.72 -0.18
CA GLY A 36 -29.22 16.66 -0.96
C GLY A 36 -29.39 17.00 -2.44
N GLY A 37 -29.50 15.95 -3.23
CA GLY A 37 -29.90 15.98 -4.64
C GLY A 37 -29.64 14.61 -5.27
N GLU A 38 -30.71 13.87 -5.58
CA GLU A 38 -30.64 12.65 -6.40
C GLU A 38 -30.01 12.98 -7.76
N LEU A 39 -28.92 12.29 -8.11
CA LEU A 39 -28.32 12.36 -9.43
C LEU A 39 -28.72 11.11 -10.24
N LYS A 40 -29.66 11.31 -11.16
CA LYS A 40 -30.07 10.38 -12.22
C LYS A 40 -28.96 10.34 -13.30
N PRO A 41 -28.63 9.17 -13.89
CA PRO A 41 -27.60 9.08 -14.93
C PRO A 41 -28.03 9.77 -16.23
N PRO A 42 -27.13 10.43 -16.97
CA PRO A 42 -27.47 11.07 -18.24
C PRO A 42 -27.66 10.02 -19.33
N THR A 43 -28.84 10.06 -19.95
CA THR A 43 -29.16 9.39 -21.21
C THR A 43 -28.42 10.06 -22.36
N THR A 44 -27.85 9.23 -23.23
CA THR A 44 -27.35 9.54 -24.56
C THR A 44 -28.38 10.30 -25.37
N ASP A 45 -28.08 11.53 -25.76
CA ASP A 45 -28.71 12.20 -26.90
C ASP A 45 -27.62 12.62 -27.88
N GLU A 46 -27.77 12.08 -29.09
CA GLU A 46 -27.10 12.50 -30.31
C GLU A 46 -27.45 13.96 -30.59
N PHE A 47 -26.43 14.80 -30.79
CA PHE A 47 -26.60 16.06 -31.49
C PHE A 47 -25.59 16.16 -32.64
N THR A 48 -26.13 15.96 -33.83
CA THR A 48 -25.55 16.30 -35.13
C THR A 48 -25.46 17.81 -35.25
N GLU A 49 -24.25 18.36 -35.36
CA GLU A 49 -24.05 19.72 -35.88
C GLU A 49 -22.89 19.73 -36.89
N GLU A 50 -23.22 20.01 -38.15
CA GLU A 50 -22.30 20.45 -39.19
C GLU A 50 -21.76 21.87 -38.88
N PRO A 51 -20.47 22.16 -39.14
CA PRO A 51 -20.04 23.54 -39.27
C PRO A 51 -19.69 23.93 -40.72
N GLN A 52 -20.30 25.04 -41.13
CA GLN A 52 -20.09 25.78 -42.37
C GLN A 52 -18.66 26.34 -42.49
N VAL A 53 -18.18 26.44 -43.74
CA VAL A 53 -16.87 26.97 -44.13
C VAL A 53 -16.94 28.48 -44.32
N VAL A 54 -16.08 29.26 -43.63
CA VAL A 54 -15.61 30.58 -44.11
C VAL A 54 -14.22 30.94 -43.55
N ASN A 55 -13.40 31.45 -44.47
CA ASN A 55 -11.98 31.77 -44.48
C ASN A 55 -11.30 32.36 -43.23
N GLY A 56 -10.04 31.92 -42.99
CA GLY A 56 -8.95 32.82 -42.59
C GLY A 56 -7.98 32.30 -41.52
N ARG A 57 -6.74 31.99 -41.94
CA ARG A 57 -5.49 31.84 -41.15
C ARG A 57 -5.24 30.47 -40.49
N ALA A 58 -4.57 29.61 -41.26
CA ALA A 58 -3.99 28.34 -40.82
C ALA A 58 -2.88 28.56 -39.78
N ALA A 59 -3.20 28.39 -38.50
CA ALA A 59 -2.23 28.08 -37.47
C ALA A 59 -2.20 26.56 -37.28
N ASN A 60 -1.19 25.92 -37.87
CA ASN A 60 -0.93 24.49 -37.78
C ASN A 60 -0.54 24.11 -36.34
N ARG A 61 -1.52 23.96 -35.44
CA ARG A 61 -1.31 23.27 -34.16
C ARG A 61 -1.53 21.79 -34.43
N ASN A 62 -0.44 21.13 -34.78
CA ASN A 62 -0.34 19.68 -34.79
C ASN A 62 -0.58 19.19 -33.34
N LYS A 63 -1.84 19.02 -32.96
CA LYS A 63 -2.23 18.37 -31.71
C LYS A 63 -1.87 16.90 -31.88
N ASN A 64 -0.65 16.55 -31.47
CA ASN A 64 -0.28 15.18 -31.14
C ASN A 64 -1.19 14.71 -29.99
N ARG A 65 -2.42 14.32 -30.33
CA ARG A 65 -3.22 13.42 -29.51
C ARG A 65 -2.44 12.11 -29.54
N LYS A 66 -1.54 11.92 -28.58
CA LYS A 66 -1.03 10.59 -28.25
C LYS A 66 -2.27 9.76 -27.96
N LYS A 67 -2.67 8.95 -28.93
CA LYS A 67 -3.79 8.02 -28.79
C LYS A 67 -3.38 7.09 -27.66
N GLN A 68 -4.10 7.15 -26.54
CA GLN A 68 -4.02 6.13 -25.48
C GLN A 68 -4.13 4.77 -26.16
N GLY A 69 -3.05 3.99 -26.10
CA GLY A 69 -2.95 2.72 -26.79
C GLY A 69 -3.81 1.64 -26.12
N PRO A 70 -4.09 0.52 -26.81
CA PRO A 70 -4.86 -0.62 -26.27
C PRO A 70 -4.35 -1.14 -24.93
N VAL A 71 -3.04 -1.01 -24.67
CA VAL A 71 -2.38 -1.46 -23.43
C VAL A 71 -2.85 -0.65 -22.21
N SER A 72 -2.96 0.68 -22.34
CA SER A 72 -3.49 1.54 -21.25
C SER A 72 -4.94 1.20 -20.88
N THR A 73 -5.75 0.80 -21.88
CA THR A 73 -7.12 0.32 -21.66
C THR A 73 -7.15 -1.03 -20.95
N PHE A 74 -6.23 -1.94 -21.31
CA PHE A 74 -6.14 -3.25 -20.68
C PHE A 74 -5.74 -3.13 -19.21
N ASP A 75 -4.70 -2.37 -18.88
CA ASP A 75 -4.26 -2.18 -17.48
C ASP A 75 -5.38 -1.54 -16.64
N SER A 76 -6.11 -0.57 -17.20
CA SER A 76 -7.27 0.03 -16.55
C SER A 76 -8.40 -0.98 -16.29
N TYR A 77 -8.64 -1.91 -17.23
CA TYR A 77 -9.63 -2.97 -17.07
C TYR A 77 -9.21 -3.99 -16.00
N VAL A 78 -7.94 -4.39 -15.99
CA VAL A 78 -7.40 -5.30 -14.97
C VAL A 78 -7.54 -4.67 -13.58
N LEU A 79 -7.26 -3.38 -13.44
CA LEU A 79 -7.42 -2.66 -12.17
C LEU A 79 -8.90 -2.56 -11.76
N ALA A 80 -9.82 -2.26 -12.68
CA ALA A 80 -11.25 -2.22 -12.38
C ALA A 80 -11.78 -3.60 -11.92
N ALA A 81 -11.29 -4.69 -12.53
CA ALA A 81 -11.62 -6.04 -12.09
C ALA A 81 -11.04 -6.34 -10.70
N ALA A 82 -9.79 -5.96 -10.45
CA ALA A 82 -9.15 -6.08 -9.13
C ALA A 82 -9.92 -5.30 -8.06
N GLU A 83 -10.38 -4.09 -8.35
CA GLU A 83 -11.15 -3.28 -7.41
C GLU A 83 -12.45 -3.95 -6.96
N LYS A 84 -13.15 -4.56 -7.92
CA LYS A 84 -14.41 -5.26 -7.71
C LYS A 84 -14.23 -6.58 -6.94
N ASP A 85 -13.21 -7.36 -7.29
CA ASP A 85 -13.05 -8.72 -6.81
C ASP A 85 -12.22 -8.81 -5.51
N LEU A 86 -11.40 -7.78 -5.21
CA LEU A 86 -10.60 -7.74 -3.99
C LEU A 86 -11.50 -7.57 -2.75
N GLN A 87 -11.47 -8.58 -1.89
CA GLN A 87 -12.21 -8.62 -0.64
C GLN A 87 -11.32 -8.17 0.54
N PRO A 88 -11.89 -7.74 1.68
CA PRO A 88 -11.10 -7.45 2.88
C PRO A 88 -10.32 -8.69 3.38
N TRP A 89 -9.08 -8.49 3.82
CA TRP A 89 -8.27 -9.53 4.45
C TRP A 89 -8.81 -9.88 5.83
N ILE A 90 -9.60 -10.94 5.92
CA ILE A 90 -10.24 -11.39 7.16
C ILE A 90 -9.82 -12.83 7.45
N ALA A 91 -9.43 -13.08 8.71
CA ALA A 91 -9.22 -14.40 9.25
C ALA A 91 -10.51 -15.23 9.23
N ARG A 92 -10.60 -16.17 8.29
CA ARG A 92 -11.71 -17.14 8.18
C ARG A 92 -11.18 -18.49 7.76
N ASP A 93 -11.40 -19.50 8.60
CA ASP A 93 -10.92 -20.86 8.35
C ASP A 93 -11.91 -21.71 7.52
N ASP A 94 -13.00 -21.12 7.03
CA ASP A 94 -13.98 -21.78 6.18
C ASP A 94 -13.57 -21.81 4.70
N GLU A 95 -14.22 -22.65 3.89
CA GLU A 95 -13.92 -22.74 2.46
C GLU A 95 -14.11 -21.40 1.73
N GLN A 96 -15.04 -20.58 2.19
CA GLN A 96 -15.29 -19.25 1.64
C GLN A 96 -14.10 -18.32 1.89
N GLY A 97 -13.55 -18.33 3.11
CA GLY A 97 -12.32 -17.65 3.49
C GLY A 97 -11.13 -18.10 2.65
N GLN A 98 -10.94 -19.42 2.50
CA GLN A 98 -9.85 -19.94 1.68
C GLN A 98 -9.96 -19.53 0.20
N ARG A 99 -11.17 -19.56 -0.39
CA ARG A 99 -11.39 -19.09 -1.76
C ARG A 99 -11.08 -17.60 -1.90
N MET A 100 -11.57 -16.81 -0.95
CA MET A 100 -11.32 -15.36 -0.90
C MET A 100 -9.83 -15.05 -0.79
N TRP A 101 -9.08 -15.75 0.06
CA TRP A 101 -7.63 -15.57 0.17
C TRP A 101 -6.90 -15.90 -1.13
N LYS A 102 -7.28 -16.98 -1.82
CA LYS A 102 -6.69 -17.34 -3.12
C LYS A 102 -6.97 -16.27 -4.17
N ILE A 103 -8.17 -15.69 -4.18
CA ILE A 103 -8.54 -14.60 -5.10
C ILE A 103 -7.72 -13.36 -4.78
N ASN A 104 -7.71 -12.91 -3.52
CA ASN A 104 -6.93 -11.75 -3.09
C ASN A 104 -5.44 -11.92 -3.41
N HIS A 105 -4.87 -13.09 -3.13
CA HIS A 105 -3.48 -13.38 -3.46
C HIS A 105 -3.21 -13.25 -4.96
N ARG A 106 -4.09 -13.80 -5.82
CA ARG A 106 -3.94 -13.69 -7.27
C ARG A 106 -4.04 -12.23 -7.73
N ILE A 107 -4.97 -11.45 -7.19
CA ILE A 107 -5.10 -10.03 -7.50
C ILE A 107 -3.83 -9.28 -7.12
N VAL A 108 -3.32 -9.47 -5.90
CA VAL A 108 -2.10 -8.80 -5.44
C VAL A 108 -0.90 -9.20 -6.29
N LYS A 109 -0.76 -10.48 -6.64
CA LYS A 109 0.30 -10.94 -7.55
C LYS A 109 0.19 -10.29 -8.94
N LEU A 110 -1.01 -10.14 -9.49
CA LEU A 110 -1.20 -9.44 -10.77
C LEU A 110 -0.79 -7.96 -10.67
N ILE A 111 -1.16 -7.26 -9.59
CA ILE A 111 -0.72 -5.88 -9.35
C ILE A 111 0.80 -5.81 -9.25
N VAL A 112 1.42 -6.74 -8.52
CA VAL A 112 2.88 -6.84 -8.39
C VAL A 112 3.56 -6.98 -9.75
N GLU A 113 3.07 -7.87 -10.61
CA GLU A 113 3.64 -8.07 -11.94
C GLU A 113 3.42 -6.86 -12.85
N LEU A 114 2.27 -6.18 -12.76
CA LEU A 114 2.02 -4.91 -13.46
C LEU A 114 3.01 -3.83 -13.01
N MET A 115 3.30 -3.72 -11.70
CA MET A 115 4.27 -2.76 -11.17
C MET A 115 5.70 -3.06 -11.60
N ARG A 116 6.07 -4.34 -11.72
CA ARG A 116 7.41 -4.78 -12.18
C ARG A 116 7.60 -4.55 -13.67
N ASN A 117 6.53 -4.51 -14.45
CA ASN A 117 6.60 -4.24 -15.88
C ASN A 117 6.84 -2.74 -16.14
N HIS A 118 8.08 -2.31 -15.94
CA HIS A 118 8.53 -0.93 -16.07
C HIS A 118 8.59 -0.43 -17.53
N GLU A 119 8.31 -1.28 -18.52
CA GLU A 119 8.31 -0.91 -19.94
C GLU A 119 7.14 0.03 -20.30
N GLY A 120 6.08 0.07 -19.49
CA GLY A 120 4.93 0.96 -19.64
C GLY A 120 4.79 1.94 -18.48
N PRO A 121 5.27 3.20 -18.59
CA PRO A 121 5.09 4.18 -17.53
C PRO A 121 3.61 4.45 -17.20
N GLU A 122 2.71 4.17 -18.14
CA GLU A 122 1.27 4.26 -18.01
C GLU A 122 0.73 3.36 -16.89
N ALA A 123 1.22 2.13 -16.75
CA ALA A 123 0.75 1.20 -15.73
C ALA A 123 1.00 1.75 -14.31
N LEU A 124 2.18 2.32 -14.07
CA LEU A 124 2.53 2.94 -12.79
C LEU A 124 1.71 4.21 -12.51
N ILE A 125 1.39 5.00 -13.54
CA ILE A 125 0.51 6.17 -13.40
C ILE A 125 -0.91 5.74 -13.01
N ILE A 126 -1.46 4.74 -13.70
CA ILE A 126 -2.81 4.23 -13.41
C ILE A 126 -2.84 3.63 -12.00
N LEU A 127 -1.84 2.83 -11.62
CA LEU A 127 -1.73 2.24 -10.29
C LEU A 127 -1.61 3.28 -9.18
N ALA A 128 -0.78 4.31 -9.36
CA ALA A 128 -0.67 5.39 -8.38
C ALA A 128 -1.98 6.17 -8.21
N SER A 129 -2.81 6.25 -9.27
CA SER A 129 -4.15 6.85 -9.18
C SER A 129 -5.17 5.95 -8.46
N ALA A 130 -4.95 4.64 -8.44
CA ALA A 130 -5.80 3.65 -7.76
C ALA A 130 -5.38 3.43 -6.29
N SER A 131 -5.17 4.53 -5.54
CA SER A 131 -4.64 4.47 -4.18
C SER A 131 -5.49 3.65 -3.21
N ASP A 132 -6.82 3.68 -3.36
CA ASP A 132 -7.74 2.87 -2.55
C ASP A 132 -7.53 1.37 -2.76
N LEU A 133 -7.37 0.93 -4.02
CA LEU A 133 -7.07 -0.46 -4.35
C LEU A 133 -5.77 -0.91 -3.69
N LEU A 134 -4.70 -0.11 -3.80
CA LEU A 134 -3.41 -0.42 -3.21
C LEU A 134 -3.45 -0.46 -1.68
N LEU A 135 -4.21 0.45 -1.07
CA LEU A 135 -4.46 0.44 0.38
C LEU A 135 -5.20 -0.84 0.78
N ARG A 136 -6.29 -1.22 0.11
CA ARG A 136 -7.02 -2.47 0.39
C ARG A 136 -6.18 -3.71 0.17
N ALA A 137 -5.36 -3.72 -0.90
CA ALA A 137 -4.48 -4.83 -1.25
C ALA A 137 -3.47 -5.13 -0.13
N THR A 138 -3.05 -4.10 0.59
CA THR A 138 -2.08 -4.18 1.70
C THR A 138 -2.73 -4.14 3.09
N ASP A 139 -4.06 -4.17 3.17
CA ASP A 139 -4.77 -4.07 4.45
C ASP A 139 -4.77 -5.37 5.24
N GLY A 140 -4.95 -5.31 6.55
CA GLY A 140 -4.94 -6.53 7.38
C GLY A 140 -3.59 -7.28 7.36
N MET A 141 -2.48 -6.59 7.07
CA MET A 141 -1.16 -7.19 7.19
C MET A 141 -0.95 -7.75 8.60
N LEU A 142 -0.45 -8.99 8.69
CA LEU A 142 -0.32 -9.81 9.91
C LEU A 142 -1.62 -10.45 10.47
N VAL A 143 -2.79 -10.31 9.82
CA VAL A 143 -4.05 -10.90 10.30
C VAL A 143 -4.04 -12.43 10.29
N ASP A 144 -3.39 -13.06 9.29
CA ASP A 144 -3.41 -14.53 9.07
C ASP A 144 -2.00 -15.14 8.95
N GLY A 145 -0.99 -14.49 9.56
CA GLY A 145 0.39 -14.96 9.53
C GLY A 145 1.05 -14.84 8.16
N GLU A 146 1.91 -15.80 7.82
CA GLU A 146 2.83 -15.71 6.68
C GLU A 146 2.13 -15.65 5.30
N VAL A 147 1.12 -16.50 5.08
CA VAL A 147 0.50 -16.70 3.75
C VAL A 147 -0.15 -15.43 3.21
N CYS A 148 -0.75 -14.62 4.09
CA CYS A 148 -1.35 -13.34 3.74
C CYS A 148 -0.34 -12.20 3.75
N THR A 149 0.65 -12.24 4.65
CA THR A 149 1.63 -11.16 4.80
C THR A 149 2.61 -11.08 3.62
N LEU A 150 3.04 -12.22 3.07
CA LEU A 150 4.00 -12.24 1.96
C LEU A 150 3.56 -11.51 0.70
N PRO A 151 2.39 -11.80 0.09
CA PRO A 151 1.98 -11.09 -1.12
C PRO A 151 1.85 -9.58 -0.89
N GLN A 152 1.46 -9.17 0.32
CA GLN A 152 1.35 -7.75 0.68
C GLN A 152 2.72 -7.09 0.79
N LEU A 153 3.70 -7.76 1.40
CA LEU A 153 5.08 -7.27 1.47
C LEU A 153 5.74 -7.24 0.08
N GLU A 154 5.45 -8.20 -0.80
CA GLU A 154 5.94 -8.16 -2.18
C GLU A 154 5.41 -6.94 -2.93
N LEU A 155 4.11 -6.61 -2.74
CA LEU A 155 3.50 -5.40 -3.29
C LEU A 155 4.19 -4.13 -2.76
N LEU A 156 4.48 -4.08 -1.47
CA LEU A 156 5.20 -2.95 -0.88
C LEU A 156 6.65 -2.84 -1.39
N GLU A 157 7.31 -3.97 -1.66
CA GLU A 157 8.67 -3.97 -2.20
C GLU A 157 8.70 -3.38 -3.61
N VAL A 158 7.82 -3.86 -4.50
CA VAL A 158 7.75 -3.31 -5.87
C VAL A 158 7.25 -1.87 -5.88
N THR A 159 6.44 -1.47 -4.90
CA THR A 159 6.06 -0.07 -4.70
C THR A 159 7.27 0.80 -4.35
N ALA A 160 8.11 0.37 -3.41
CA ALA A 160 9.31 1.12 -3.02
C ALA A 160 10.28 1.27 -4.21
N LYS A 161 10.49 0.20 -4.98
CA LYS A 161 11.29 0.23 -6.22
C LYS A 161 10.67 1.14 -7.29
N ALA A 162 9.34 1.12 -7.43
CA ALA A 162 8.64 2.00 -8.36
C ALA A 162 8.79 3.48 -7.98
N VAL A 163 8.74 3.84 -6.69
CA VAL A 163 9.03 5.21 -6.23
C VAL A 163 10.42 5.64 -6.68
N GLN A 164 11.44 4.80 -6.47
CA GLN A 164 12.81 5.09 -6.91
C GLN A 164 12.89 5.31 -8.42
N LEU A 165 12.18 4.50 -9.22
CA LEU A 165 12.15 4.63 -10.67
C LEU A 165 11.51 5.95 -11.12
N VAL A 166 10.30 6.26 -10.63
CA VAL A 166 9.48 7.37 -11.15
C VAL A 166 9.97 8.75 -10.70
N ILE A 167 10.74 8.84 -9.60
CA ILE A 167 11.39 10.11 -9.18
C ILE A 167 12.30 10.67 -10.30
N HIS A 168 12.85 9.80 -11.15
CA HIS A 168 13.72 10.21 -12.26
C HIS A 168 12.95 10.65 -13.52
N TRP A 169 11.62 10.56 -13.55
CA TRP A 169 10.79 10.92 -14.71
C TRP A 169 10.48 12.44 -14.79
N GLY A 170 11.01 13.25 -13.88
CA GLY A 170 10.72 14.68 -13.79
C GLY A 170 9.37 14.99 -13.14
N GLU A 171 8.83 16.19 -13.37
CA GLU A 171 7.61 16.69 -12.71
C GLU A 171 6.40 15.72 -12.73
N PRO A 172 6.05 15.06 -13.86
CA PRO A 172 4.94 14.11 -13.87
C PRO A 172 5.19 12.88 -12.98
N GLY A 173 6.45 12.47 -12.83
CA GLY A 173 6.86 11.36 -12.00
C GLY A 173 6.76 11.66 -10.50
N LEU A 174 6.86 12.93 -10.09
CA LEU A 174 6.77 13.32 -8.68
C LEU A 174 5.37 13.05 -8.10
N ALA A 175 4.30 13.34 -8.86
CA ALA A 175 2.94 13.05 -8.41
C ALA A 175 2.70 11.54 -8.25
N VAL A 176 3.27 10.74 -9.15
CA VAL A 176 3.23 9.26 -9.07
C VAL A 176 4.04 8.78 -7.86
N ALA A 177 5.25 9.32 -7.67
CA ALA A 177 6.10 9.02 -6.52
C ALA A 177 5.38 9.32 -5.20
N ASP A 178 4.72 10.48 -5.10
CA ASP A 178 3.98 10.89 -3.90
C ASP A 178 2.82 9.94 -3.59
N GLY A 179 2.04 9.55 -4.61
CA GLY A 179 0.95 8.59 -4.45
C GLY A 179 1.44 7.24 -3.90
N LEU A 180 2.50 6.70 -4.50
CA LEU A 180 3.11 5.43 -4.08
C LEU A 180 3.82 5.55 -2.72
N ALA A 181 4.50 6.65 -2.45
CA ALA A 181 5.15 6.93 -1.17
C ALA A 181 4.14 7.05 -0.03
N ASN A 182 2.95 7.59 -0.29
CA ASN A 182 1.87 7.64 0.70
C ASN A 182 1.39 6.24 1.10
N LEU A 183 1.30 5.29 0.16
CA LEU A 183 1.02 3.89 0.49
C LEU A 183 2.10 3.32 1.43
N LEU A 184 3.37 3.54 1.11
CA LEU A 184 4.50 3.07 1.93
C LEU A 184 4.45 3.69 3.35
N LYS A 185 4.15 4.99 3.47
CA LYS A 185 3.95 5.66 4.77
C LYS A 185 2.80 5.03 5.56
N CYS A 186 1.66 4.78 4.92
CA CYS A 186 0.50 4.15 5.56
C CYS A 186 0.79 2.73 6.07
N ARG A 187 1.75 2.03 5.45
CA ARG A 187 2.10 0.65 5.81
C ARG A 187 3.43 0.52 6.56
N LEU A 188 4.08 1.63 6.88
CA LEU A 188 5.39 1.64 7.53
C LEU A 188 5.40 0.90 8.87
N SER A 189 4.48 1.25 9.78
CA SER A 189 4.40 0.61 11.09
C SER A 189 4.14 -0.90 11.00
N SER A 190 3.26 -1.33 10.11
CA SER A 190 2.99 -2.75 9.90
C SER A 190 4.19 -3.47 9.28
N THR A 191 4.93 -2.81 8.39
CA THR A 191 6.16 -3.35 7.78
C THR A 191 7.26 -3.51 8.84
N VAL A 192 7.44 -2.52 9.72
CA VAL A 192 8.37 -2.60 10.86
C VAL A 192 7.99 -3.74 11.81
N ARG A 193 6.69 -3.94 12.06
CA ARG A 193 6.22 -5.06 12.88
C ARG A 193 6.56 -6.43 12.27
N CYS A 194 6.62 -6.53 10.94
CA CYS A 194 7.04 -7.75 10.24
C CYS A 194 8.51 -8.14 10.50
N LEU A 195 9.36 -7.20 10.94
CA LEU A 195 10.74 -7.50 11.36
C LEU A 195 10.80 -8.45 12.56
N SER A 196 9.73 -8.52 13.36
CA SER A 196 9.61 -9.42 14.50
C SER A 196 8.77 -10.67 14.21
N HIS A 197 8.42 -10.92 12.94
CA HIS A 197 7.57 -12.04 12.56
C HIS A 197 8.28 -13.40 12.76
N PRO A 198 7.57 -14.49 13.11
CA PRO A 198 8.17 -15.81 13.27
C PRO A 198 8.82 -16.37 12.00
N SER A 199 8.20 -16.16 10.83
CA SER A 199 8.79 -16.54 9.54
C SER A 199 9.99 -15.67 9.19
N ALA A 200 11.11 -16.32 8.90
CA ALA A 200 12.33 -15.67 8.41
C ALA A 200 12.12 -14.99 7.05
N HIS A 201 11.25 -15.53 6.20
CA HIS A 201 11.00 -14.97 4.88
C HIS A 201 10.26 -13.63 4.97
N VAL A 202 9.24 -13.56 5.83
CA VAL A 202 8.53 -12.30 6.14
C VAL A 202 9.50 -11.25 6.70
N ARG A 203 10.39 -11.64 7.63
CA ARG A 203 11.41 -10.73 8.17
C ARG A 203 12.33 -10.20 7.08
N ALA A 204 12.91 -11.09 6.27
CA ALA A 204 13.84 -10.72 5.20
C ALA A 204 13.18 -9.78 4.17
N LEU A 205 11.96 -10.08 3.74
CA LEU A 205 11.24 -9.27 2.78
C LEU A 205 10.84 -7.91 3.35
N SER A 206 10.36 -7.85 4.61
CA SER A 206 10.07 -6.56 5.26
C SER A 206 11.32 -5.69 5.44
N ALA A 207 12.47 -6.29 5.74
CA ALA A 207 13.75 -5.58 5.78
C ALA A 207 14.14 -5.05 4.39
N SER A 208 13.91 -5.84 3.32
CA SER A 208 14.10 -5.41 1.93
C SER A 208 13.27 -4.17 1.59
N VAL A 209 11.97 -4.20 1.91
CA VAL A 209 11.06 -3.05 1.72
C VAL A 209 11.59 -1.81 2.42
N LEU A 210 12.02 -1.91 3.68
CA LEU A 210 12.53 -0.76 4.44
C LEU A 210 13.84 -0.21 3.87
N ARG A 211 14.73 -1.06 3.35
CA ARG A 211 15.95 -0.62 2.65
C ARG A 211 15.59 0.14 1.37
N ASP A 212 14.69 -0.39 0.55
CA ASP A 212 14.25 0.28 -0.68
C ASP A 212 13.56 1.62 -0.39
N ILE A 213 12.77 1.69 0.69
CA ILE A 213 12.19 2.95 1.20
C ILE A 213 13.29 3.96 1.54
N LEU A 214 14.33 3.57 2.28
CA LEU A 214 15.45 4.46 2.62
C LEU A 214 16.19 4.96 1.38
N HIS A 215 16.36 4.10 0.37
CA HIS A 215 17.00 4.47 -0.90
C HIS A 215 16.13 5.36 -1.79
N SER A 216 14.83 5.47 -1.53
CA SER A 216 13.93 6.38 -2.25
C SER A 216 14.06 7.84 -1.84
N SER A 217 14.80 8.15 -0.76
CA SER A 217 15.10 9.53 -0.38
C SER A 217 15.99 10.19 -1.45
N PRO A 218 15.60 11.36 -2.00
CA PRO A 218 16.43 12.06 -2.98
C PRO A 218 17.79 12.39 -2.37
N THR A 219 18.85 11.72 -2.84
CA THR A 219 20.16 11.81 -2.17
C THR A 219 20.85 13.14 -2.43
N THR A 220 20.56 13.80 -3.55
CA THR A 220 21.01 15.16 -3.87
C THR A 220 20.33 15.56 -5.17
N ILE A 221 19.26 16.35 -5.10
CA ILE A 221 18.83 17.09 -6.29
C ILE A 221 19.91 18.14 -6.51
N SER A 222 20.67 17.99 -7.60
CA SER A 222 21.60 19.01 -8.10
C SER A 222 20.93 20.38 -8.02
N SER A 223 21.70 21.37 -7.60
CA SER A 223 21.32 22.77 -7.38
C SER A 223 20.88 23.52 -8.65
N GLY A 224 20.07 22.90 -9.51
CA GLY A 224 19.58 23.43 -10.79
C GLY A 224 18.14 23.94 -10.77
N CYS A 225 17.34 23.64 -9.75
CA CYS A 225 15.98 24.19 -9.62
C CYS A 225 15.97 25.39 -8.65
N LEU A 226 16.64 26.47 -9.03
CA LEU A 226 16.41 27.79 -8.43
C LEU A 226 15.26 28.45 -9.19
N ASN A 227 14.08 28.52 -8.59
CA ASN A 227 13.06 29.49 -9.01
C ASN A 227 13.52 30.89 -8.58
N VAL A 228 13.27 31.90 -9.43
CA VAL A 228 13.60 33.32 -9.22
C VAL A 228 12.96 33.89 -7.94
N ASP A 229 11.93 33.25 -7.39
CA ASP A 229 11.20 33.70 -6.19
C ASP A 229 11.60 33.00 -4.87
N GLY A 230 12.70 32.26 -4.82
CA GLY A 230 13.33 31.85 -3.55
C GLY A 230 12.53 30.91 -2.63
N GLN A 231 11.31 30.50 -3.00
CA GLN A 231 10.47 29.64 -2.17
C GLN A 231 10.50 28.20 -2.67
N ARG A 232 11.42 27.43 -2.09
CA ARG A 232 11.43 25.96 -2.17
C ARG A 232 10.17 25.42 -1.49
N ASN A 233 9.22 24.92 -2.27
CA ASN A 233 8.15 24.05 -1.75
C ASN A 233 8.43 22.58 -2.09
N CYS A 234 9.68 22.13 -1.89
CA CYS A 234 10.00 20.71 -1.97
C CYS A 234 9.70 20.05 -0.61
N ASN A 235 8.40 19.86 -0.31
CA ASN A 235 7.94 19.08 0.84
C ASN A 235 8.22 17.58 0.71
N SER A 236 8.78 17.11 -0.41
CA SER A 236 9.06 15.70 -0.70
C SER A 236 10.40 15.19 -0.15
N SER A 237 11.02 15.89 0.82
CA SER A 237 12.10 15.27 1.60
C SER A 237 11.48 14.21 2.50
N TYR A 238 11.30 13.01 1.95
CA TYR A 238 10.88 11.85 2.71
C TYR A 238 11.96 11.58 3.76
N ARG A 239 11.70 12.00 4.99
CA ARG A 239 12.55 11.73 6.16
C ARG A 239 12.34 10.30 6.64
N TRP A 240 12.47 9.35 5.73
CA TRP A 240 12.24 7.93 5.97
C TRP A 240 13.05 7.41 7.15
N GLN A 241 14.28 7.89 7.33
CA GLN A 241 15.11 7.52 8.47
C GLN A 241 14.43 7.82 9.82
N ALA A 242 13.90 9.03 10.00
CA ALA A 242 13.25 9.43 11.26
C ALA A 242 11.92 8.70 11.47
N ASP A 243 11.16 8.47 10.38
CA ASP A 243 9.91 7.74 10.44
C ASP A 243 10.13 6.26 10.79
N ILE A 244 11.14 5.62 10.19
CA ILE A 244 11.53 4.23 10.48
C ILE A 244 12.00 4.10 11.93
N GLU A 245 12.89 4.99 12.38
CA GLU A 245 13.38 5.00 13.76
C GLU A 245 12.21 5.10 14.76
N LYS A 246 11.28 6.03 14.52
CA LYS A 246 10.10 6.20 15.37
C LYS A 246 9.22 4.94 15.39
N CYS A 247 8.99 4.32 14.24
CA CYS A 247 8.23 3.07 14.16
C CYS A 247 8.93 1.92 14.89
N ILE A 248 10.27 1.81 14.79
CA ILE A 248 11.06 0.80 15.50
C ILE A 248 10.97 0.99 17.02
N GLN A 249 11.11 2.24 17.49
CA GLN A 249 10.95 2.56 18.91
C GLN A 249 9.55 2.21 19.42
N TRP A 250 8.50 2.54 18.67
CA TRP A 250 7.12 2.21 19.03
C TRP A 250 6.86 0.70 19.05
N GLU A 251 7.36 -0.06 18.08
CA GLU A 251 7.26 -1.53 18.12
C GLU A 251 8.03 -2.11 19.30
N ALA A 252 9.24 -1.61 19.60
CA ALA A 252 10.01 -2.05 20.76
C ALA A 252 9.24 -1.85 22.06
N GLN A 253 8.67 -0.67 22.26
CA GLN A 253 7.82 -0.36 23.41
C GLN A 253 6.58 -1.27 23.47
N SER A 254 5.91 -1.50 22.34
CA SER A 254 4.74 -2.37 22.27
C SER A 254 5.06 -3.81 22.64
N ARG A 255 6.22 -4.33 22.20
CA ARG A 255 6.69 -5.68 22.53
C ARG A 255 7.05 -5.82 23.99
N LEU A 256 7.79 -4.86 24.56
CA LEU A 256 8.10 -4.84 25.99
C LEU A 256 6.82 -4.80 26.85
N ALA A 257 5.86 -3.94 26.50
CA ALA A 257 4.59 -3.85 27.19
C ALA A 257 3.75 -5.14 27.13
N THR A 258 4.01 -6.01 26.14
CA THR A 258 3.31 -7.29 25.95
C THR A 258 4.15 -8.51 26.35
N GLY A 259 5.35 -8.31 26.89
CA GLY A 259 6.27 -9.39 27.29
C GLY A 259 6.87 -10.18 26.12
N LEU A 260 6.86 -9.62 24.91
CA LEU A 260 7.45 -10.24 23.73
C LEU A 260 8.94 -9.92 23.61
N THR A 261 9.71 -10.89 23.12
CA THR A 261 11.16 -10.72 22.87
C THR A 261 11.44 -9.64 21.82
N LEU A 262 12.53 -8.91 22.01
CA LEU A 262 13.08 -7.92 21.08
C LEU A 262 14.18 -8.49 20.16
N ALA A 263 14.54 -9.77 20.27
CA ALA A 263 15.74 -10.32 19.63
C ALA A 263 15.84 -10.00 18.13
N TYR A 264 14.77 -10.25 17.36
CA TYR A 264 14.74 -9.95 15.93
C TYR A 264 14.70 -8.45 15.63
N LEU A 265 13.92 -7.69 16.41
CA LEU A 265 13.80 -6.26 16.23
C LEU A 265 15.14 -5.54 16.51
N CYS A 266 15.87 -5.93 17.55
CA CYS A 266 17.18 -5.37 17.88
C CYS A 266 18.22 -5.66 16.79
N ALA A 267 18.18 -6.84 16.17
CA ALA A 267 19.07 -7.17 15.05
C ALA A 267 18.78 -6.27 13.85
N ALA A 268 17.50 -6.12 13.47
CA ALA A 268 17.10 -5.25 12.37
C ALA A 268 17.38 -3.76 12.67
N ALA A 269 17.12 -3.30 13.88
CA ALA A 269 17.35 -1.92 14.30
C ALA A 269 18.83 -1.50 14.15
N LYS A 270 19.77 -2.42 14.41
CA LYS A 270 21.20 -2.21 14.16
C LYS A 270 21.51 -2.06 12.66
N GLU A 271 20.87 -2.85 11.80
CA GLU A 271 21.01 -2.75 10.34
C GLU A 271 20.56 -1.38 9.81
N PHE A 272 19.50 -0.83 10.38
CA PHE A 272 18.97 0.49 10.00
C PHE A 272 19.62 1.67 10.75
N GLY A 273 20.70 1.44 11.52
CA GLY A 273 21.42 2.49 12.23
C GLY A 273 20.65 3.16 13.38
N CYS A 274 19.63 2.50 13.92
CA CYS A 274 18.78 3.02 15.00
C CYS A 274 18.70 2.01 16.17
N PRO A 275 19.82 1.73 16.86
CA PRO A 275 19.85 0.74 17.92
C PRO A 275 18.84 1.07 19.04
N ILE A 276 18.12 0.04 19.49
CA ILE A 276 17.19 0.13 20.62
C ILE A 276 18.02 0.09 21.90
N ASN A 277 17.91 1.13 22.73
CA ASN A 277 18.56 1.24 24.04
C ASN A 277 17.70 0.64 25.16
#